data_AF-A0A7K3GET8-F1
#
_entry.id   AF-A0A7K3GET8-F1
#
_cell.length_a   1.000
_cell.length_b   1.000
_cell.length_c   1.000
_cell.angle_alpha   90.00
_cell.angle_beta   90.00
_cell.angle_gamma   90.00
#
_symmetry.space_group_name_H-M   'P 1'
#
loop_
_entity.id
_entity.type
_entity.pdbx_description
1 polymer ?
#
loop_
_entity_poly.entity_id
_entity_poly.type
_entity_poly.pdbx_seq_one_letter_code
_entity_poly.pdbx_strand_id
1 'polypeptide(L)'
;MTQERAERAVPRPLLVLLLVLLPVALVDVGSLSATVALAATAAVGSALAVCAVIAARCVPAVPRTRVRTAIRDRDLRTAFLPQRDPDAAGRRRPRAPGHALPATTA
;
A
#
# COMPACT_ATOMS: atom_id res chain seq x y z
N MET A 1 -0.73 -20.44 -14.47
CA MET A 1 -0.18 -19.15 -14.94
C MET A 1 0.43 -18.41 -13.73
N THR A 2 1.26 -19.10 -12.94
CA THR A 2 2.74 -19.19 -13.03
C THR A 2 3.43 -17.85 -12.75
N GLN A 3 4.04 -17.80 -11.56
CA GLN A 3 4.87 -16.72 -11.04
C GLN A 3 6.11 -16.52 -11.92
N GLU A 4 6.14 -15.46 -12.71
CA GLU A 4 7.31 -15.09 -13.52
C GLU A 4 7.65 -13.61 -13.28
N ARG A 5 7.74 -13.24 -12.00
CA ARG A 5 8.61 -12.14 -11.60
C ARG A 5 9.61 -12.72 -10.62
N ALA A 6 10.53 -13.50 -11.16
CA ALA A 6 11.87 -13.58 -10.61
C ALA A 6 12.45 -12.16 -10.73
N GLU A 7 12.03 -11.29 -9.80
CA GLU A 7 12.85 -10.15 -9.42
C GLU A 7 14.23 -10.75 -9.20
N ARG A 8 15.23 -10.30 -9.98
CA ARG A 8 16.63 -10.67 -9.76
C ARG A 8 16.96 -10.19 -8.35
N ALA A 9 16.68 -11.03 -7.37
CA ALA A 9 16.90 -10.75 -5.98
C ALA A 9 18.41 -10.74 -5.85
N VAL A 10 18.97 -9.54 -5.83
CA VAL A 10 20.37 -9.33 -5.49
C VAL A 10 20.59 -10.13 -4.20
N PRO A 11 21.51 -11.11 -4.21
CA PRO A 11 21.67 -11.95 -3.04
C PRO A 11 22.01 -11.03 -1.86
N ARG A 12 21.25 -11.16 -0.77
CA ARG A 12 21.46 -10.39 0.47
C ARG A 12 22.96 -10.20 0.85
N PRO A 13 23.84 -11.20 0.72
CA PRO A 13 25.26 -11.00 0.98
C PRO A 13 25.94 -10.00 0.04
N LEU A 14 25.55 -9.94 -1.25
CA LEU A 14 26.08 -8.96 -2.20
C LEU A 14 25.64 -7.53 -1.84
N LEU A 15 24.40 -7.37 -1.36
CA LEU A 15 23.89 -6.07 -0.91
C LEU A 15 24.67 -5.58 0.32
N VAL A 16 24.89 -6.47 1.31
CA VAL A 16 25.68 -6.16 2.51
C VAL A 16 27.14 -5.86 2.13
N LEU A 17 27.73 -6.66 1.25
CA LEU A 17 29.09 -6.45 0.77
C LEU A 17 29.23 -5.09 0.08
N LEU A 18 28.30 -4.72 -0.80
CA LEU A 18 28.30 -3.43 -1.47
C LEU A 18 28.12 -2.27 -0.49
N LEU A 19 27.22 -2.41 0.49
CA LEU A 19 26.97 -1.41 1.52
C LEU A 19 28.20 -1.18 2.43
N VAL A 20 29.05 -2.20 2.62
CA VAL A 20 30.25 -2.11 3.46
C VAL A 20 31.49 -1.69 2.65
N LEU A 21 31.73 -2.26 1.47
CA LEU A 21 32.93 -1.95 0.69
C LEU A 21 32.89 -0.56 0.06
N LEU A 22 31.72 -0.10 -0.39
CA LEU A 22 31.59 1.21 -1.04
C LEU A 22 32.01 2.37 -0.12
N PRO A 23 31.53 2.48 1.14
CA PRO A 23 31.98 3.55 2.02
C PRO A 23 33.46 3.41 2.40
N VAL A 24 33.98 2.18 2.57
CA VAL A 24 35.41 1.95 2.87
C VAL A 24 36.30 2.46 1.73
N ALA A 25 35.93 2.19 0.47
CA ALA A 25 36.67 2.67 -0.69
C ALA A 25 36.59 4.20 -0.88
N LEU A 26 35.47 4.83 -0.50
CA LEU A 26 35.33 6.30 -0.56
C LEU A 26 36.07 7.02 0.58
N VAL A 27 36.22 6.39 1.75
CA VAL A 27 36.95 6.96 2.89
C VAL A 27 38.44 7.13 2.57
N ASP A 28 39.02 6.24 1.77
CA ASP A 28 40.44 6.27 1.38
C ASP A 28 40.80 7.46 0.47
N VAL A 29 39.80 8.17 -0.07
CA VAL A 29 39.98 9.25 -1.07
C VAL A 29 39.69 10.66 -0.50
N GLY A 30 39.15 10.79 0.72
CA GLY A 30 38.55 12.04 1.22
C GLY A 30 39.26 12.74 2.38
N SER A 31 39.02 14.05 2.54
CA SER A 31 39.42 14.82 3.73
C SER A 31 38.64 14.37 4.98
N LEU A 32 39.22 14.53 6.18
CA LEU A 32 38.64 14.07 7.46
C LEU A 32 37.18 14.52 7.68
N SER A 33 36.79 15.71 7.21
CA SER A 33 35.39 16.17 7.30
C SER A 33 34.46 15.43 6.34
N ALA A 34 34.93 15.12 5.13
CA ALA A 34 34.16 14.33 4.16
C ALA A 34 34.01 12.89 4.64
N THR A 35 35.05 12.30 5.24
CA THR A 35 34.98 10.95 5.80
C THR A 35 34.02 10.88 6.99
N VAL A 36 34.00 11.89 7.86
CA VAL A 36 33.06 11.95 9.00
C VAL A 36 31.61 12.13 8.53
N ALA A 37 31.35 13.04 7.59
CA ALA A 37 30.00 13.24 7.05
C ALA A 37 29.46 11.98 6.34
N LEU A 38 30.34 11.30 5.60
CA LEU A 38 30.01 10.04 4.94
C LEU A 38 29.78 8.91 5.97
N ALA A 39 30.63 8.79 6.98
CA ALA A 39 30.48 7.81 8.05
C ALA A 39 29.17 8.01 8.83
N ALA A 40 28.80 9.26 9.12
CA ALA A 40 27.52 9.58 9.76
C ALA A 40 26.32 9.17 8.89
N THR A 41 26.39 9.43 7.59
CA THR A 41 25.33 9.05 6.64
C THR A 41 25.23 7.53 6.49
N ALA A 42 26.36 6.83 6.42
CA ALA A 42 26.41 5.37 6.38
C ALA A 42 25.85 4.75 7.67
N ALA A 43 26.18 5.32 8.84
CA ALA A 43 25.64 4.88 10.12
C ALA A 43 24.11 5.03 10.17
N VAL A 44 23.58 6.19 9.81
CA VAL A 44 22.13 6.43 9.76
C VAL A 44 21.46 5.51 8.73
N GLY A 45 22.05 5.37 7.54
CA GLY A 45 21.55 4.47 6.49
C GLY A 45 21.49 3.01 6.95
N SER A 46 22.52 2.53 7.66
CA SER A 46 22.57 1.18 8.21
C SER A 46 21.53 0.96 9.31
N ALA A 47 21.34 1.94 10.20
CA ALA A 47 20.32 1.89 11.25
C ALA A 47 18.91 1.83 10.64
N LEU A 48 18.64 2.66 9.62
CA LEU A 48 17.37 2.63 8.89
C LEU A 48 17.16 1.30 8.17
N ALA A 49 18.19 0.73 7.54
CA ALA A 49 18.10 -0.57 6.88
C ALA A 49 17.80 -1.70 7.89
N VAL A 50 18.44 -1.69 9.06
CA VAL A 50 18.16 -2.64 10.14
C VAL A 50 16.72 -2.49 10.63
N CYS A 51 16.26 -1.26 10.88
CA CYS A 51 14.87 -0.99 11.26
C CYS A 51 13.88 -1.48 10.20
N ALA A 52 14.15 -1.24 8.91
CA ALA A 52 13.30 -1.71 7.82
C ALA A 52 13.24 -3.24 7.73
N VAL A 53 14.38 -3.92 7.93
CA VAL A 53 14.43 -5.39 7.96
C VAL A 53 13.66 -5.93 9.14
N ILE A 54 13.84 -5.37 10.35
CA ILE A 54 13.08 -5.78 11.54
C ILE A 54 11.59 -5.58 11.28
N ALA A 55 11.18 -4.40 10.82
CA ALA A 55 9.79 -4.11 10.48
C ALA A 55 9.23 -5.13 9.48
N ALA A 56 9.97 -5.43 8.41
CA ALA A 56 9.55 -6.42 7.41
C ALA A 56 9.44 -7.85 7.97
N ARG A 57 10.28 -8.23 8.94
CA ARG A 57 10.21 -9.54 9.61
C ARG A 57 9.06 -9.62 10.62
N CYS A 58 8.67 -8.50 11.22
CA CYS A 58 7.54 -8.43 12.14
C CYS A 58 6.18 -8.49 11.43
N VAL A 59 6.11 -8.24 10.11
CA VAL A 59 4.86 -8.35 9.36
C VAL A 59 4.46 -9.84 9.25
N PRO A 60 3.27 -10.23 9.72
CA PRO A 60 2.79 -11.61 9.59
C PRO A 60 2.69 -12.04 8.13
N ALA A 61 3.15 -13.27 7.81
CA ALA A 61 2.98 -13.84 6.49
C ALA A 61 1.51 -14.20 6.25
N VAL A 62 0.78 -13.34 5.52
CA VAL A 62 -0.64 -13.56 5.23
C VAL A 62 -0.81 -14.29 3.89
N PRO A 63 -1.60 -15.39 3.82
CA PRO A 63 -1.91 -16.05 2.57
C PRO A 63 -2.55 -15.09 1.56
N ARG A 64 -2.15 -15.17 0.29
CA ARG A 64 -2.69 -14.33 -0.80
C ARG A 64 -4.22 -14.40 -0.90
N THR A 65 -4.80 -15.56 -0.60
CA THR A 65 -6.26 -15.75 -0.55
C THR A 65 -6.90 -14.87 0.51
N ARG A 66 -6.33 -14.78 1.72
CA ARG A 66 -6.84 -13.95 2.81
C ARG A 66 -6.81 -12.46 2.47
N VAL A 67 -5.76 -12.01 1.76
CA VAL A 67 -5.68 -10.63 1.26
C VAL A 67 -6.78 -10.38 0.24
N ARG A 68 -6.95 -11.28 -0.74
CA ARG A 68 -8.00 -11.17 -1.75
C ARG A 68 -9.40 -11.20 -1.15
N THR A 69 -9.64 -12.07 -0.16
CA THR A 69 -10.94 -12.13 0.53
C THR A 69 -11.17 -10.90 1.39
N ALA A 70 -10.14 -10.37 2.06
CA ALA A 70 -10.27 -9.12 2.82
C ALA A 70 -10.56 -7.91 1.93
N ILE A 71 -9.93 -7.83 0.75
CA ILE A 71 -10.25 -6.81 -0.26
C ILE A 71 -11.69 -7.00 -0.75
N ARG A 72 -12.08 -8.24 -1.11
CA ARG A 72 -13.44 -8.55 -1.56
C ARG A 72 -14.49 -8.23 -0.48
N ASP A 73 -14.20 -8.52 0.78
CA ASP A 73 -15.07 -8.23 1.92
C ASP A 73 -15.20 -6.71 2.14
N ARG A 74 -14.09 -5.98 2.03
CA ARG A 74 -14.09 -4.51 2.08
C ARG A 74 -14.93 -3.92 0.94
N ASP A 75 -14.73 -4.42 -0.28
CA ASP A 75 -15.48 -3.99 -1.45
C ASP A 75 -16.97 -4.25 -1.24
N LEU A 76 -17.37 -5.44 -0.77
CA LEU A 76 -18.79 -5.77 -0.49
C LEU A 76 -19.40 -4.87 0.60
N ARG A 77 -18.63 -4.53 1.65
CA ARG A 77 -19.08 -3.62 2.71
C ARG A 77 -19.31 -2.19 2.23
N THR A 78 -18.67 -1.79 1.13
CA THR A 78 -18.82 -0.44 0.54
C THR A 78 -19.47 -0.44 -0.84
N ALA A 79 -19.81 -1.61 -1.38
CA ALA A 79 -20.36 -1.78 -2.73
C ALA A 79 -21.76 -1.17 -2.82
N PHE A 80 -22.48 -1.19 -1.70
CA PHE A 80 -23.71 -0.46 -1.53
C PHE A 80 -23.38 0.83 -0.80
N LEU A 81 -23.52 1.98 -1.46
CA LEU A 81 -23.90 3.17 -0.70
C LEU A 81 -25.16 2.78 0.08
N PRO A 82 -25.32 3.14 1.37
CA PRO A 82 -26.60 2.97 2.04
C PRO A 82 -27.66 3.52 1.10
N GLN A 83 -28.51 2.61 0.62
CA GLN A 83 -29.51 2.90 -0.38
C GLN A 83 -30.32 4.04 0.24
N ARG A 84 -30.27 5.23 -0.37
CA ARG A 84 -31.17 6.32 0.03
C ARG A 84 -32.54 5.69 -0.03
N ASP A 85 -33.18 5.66 1.14
CA ASP A 85 -34.49 5.09 1.35
C ASP A 85 -35.33 5.34 0.08
N PRO A 86 -35.68 4.28 -0.68
CA PRO A 86 -36.38 4.43 -1.95
C PRO A 86 -37.74 5.12 -1.76
N ASP A 87 -38.27 5.06 -0.53
CA ASP A 87 -39.48 5.72 -0.09
C ASP A 87 -39.20 7.11 0.54
N ALA A 88 -37.94 7.47 0.77
CA ALA A 88 -37.60 8.81 1.23
C ALA A 88 -38.04 9.81 0.16
N ALA A 89 -38.71 10.85 0.62
CA ALA A 89 -39.17 11.93 -0.24
C ALA A 89 -38.00 12.45 -1.08
N GLY A 90 -38.00 12.10 -2.36
CA GLY A 90 -37.08 12.66 -3.33
C GLY A 90 -37.22 14.19 -3.38
N ARG A 91 -36.32 14.87 -4.09
CA ARG A 91 -36.51 16.30 -4.32
C ARG A 91 -37.88 16.51 -4.97
N ARG A 92 -38.71 17.40 -4.40
CA ARG A 92 -39.96 17.85 -5.03
C ARG A 92 -39.64 18.39 -6.41
N ARG A 93 -39.86 17.55 -7.42
CA ARG A 93 -39.99 17.96 -8.81
C ARG A 93 -41.43 18.41 -8.96
N PRO A 94 -41.71 19.62 -9.48
CA PRO A 94 -43.04 19.94 -9.95
C PRO A 94 -43.49 18.81 -10.87
N ARG A 95 -44.50 18.04 -10.45
CA ARG A 95 -45.10 17.03 -11.33
C ARG A 95 -45.79 17.82 -12.42
N ALA A 96 -45.43 17.58 -13.68
CA ALA A 96 -46.29 18.02 -14.77
C ALA A 96 -47.72 17.53 -14.46
N PRO A 97 -48.76 18.35 -14.62
CA PRO A 97 -50.12 17.94 -14.33
C PRO A 97 -50.42 16.60 -15.02
N GLY A 98 -50.59 15.54 -14.24
CA GLY A 98 -50.93 14.21 -14.74
C GLY A 98 -52.44 14.04 -14.72
N HIS A 99 -53.03 13.52 -15.79
CA HIS A 99 -54.43 13.14 -15.80
C HIS A 99 -54.70 12.04 -14.77
N ALA A 100 -55.78 12.19 -13.99
CA ALA A 100 -56.19 11.21 -12.99
C ALA A 100 -56.51 9.88 -13.67
N LEU A 101 -55.77 8.83 -13.32
CA LEU A 101 -56.10 7.46 -13.72
C LEU A 101 -57.14 6.89 -12.74
N PRO A 102 -58.17 6.17 -13.21
CA PRO A 102 -59.15 5.56 -12.32
C PRO A 102 -58.49 4.50 -11.43
N ALA A 103 -58.73 4.59 -10.13
CA ALA A 103 -58.29 3.55 -9.20
C ALA A 103 -59.06 2.25 -9.48
N THR A 104 -58.33 1.14 -9.60
CA THR A 104 -58.94 -0.20 -9.60
C THR A 104 -59.42 -0.52 -8.18
N THR A 105 -60.72 -0.68 -8.01
CA THR A 105 -61.33 -1.24 -6.80
C THR A 105 -61.38 -2.77 -6.92
N ALA A 106 -61.01 -3.45 -5.84
CA ALA A 106 -61.02 -4.91 -5.69
C ALA A 106 -62.44 -5.49 -5.60
#